data_AF-A0A3S1QJQ2-F1
#
_entry.id   AF-A0A3S1QJQ2-F1
#
_cell.length_a   1.000
_cell.length_b   1.000
_cell.length_c   1.000
_cell.angle_alpha   90.00
_cell.angle_beta   90.00
_cell.angle_gamma   90.00
#
_symmetry.space_group_name_H-M   'P 1'
#
loop_
_entity.id
_entity.type
_entity.pdbx_description
1 polymer ?
#
loop_
_entity_poly.entity_id
_entity_poly.type
_entity_poly.pdbx_seq_one_letter_code
_entity_poly.pdbx_strand_id
1 'polypeptide(L)'
;MEIVSGTVLRLAEDASVQHVGDGAVVLLARSGQLYTCNGTTEAFLDKVDGARNLDQIVDLLCEEFEVDKGTLDQDMAALATGLISEGILAAPGA
;
A
#
# COMPACT_ATOMS: atom_id res chain seq x y z
N MET A 1 10.04 1.72 11.57
CA MET A 1 10.83 1.46 10.36
C MET A 1 10.51 2.58 9.39
N GLU A 2 11.51 3.22 8.81
CA GLU A 2 11.29 4.36 7.90
C GLU A 2 11.19 3.83 6.47
N ILE A 3 10.08 4.10 5.80
CA ILE A 3 9.91 3.79 4.38
C ILE A 3 10.40 5.00 3.59
N VAL A 4 11.41 4.77 2.75
CA VAL A 4 11.98 5.79 1.86
C VAL A 4 11.42 5.64 0.45
N SER A 5 11.43 6.71 -0.35
CA SER A 5 10.83 6.76 -1.70
C SER A 5 11.33 5.67 -2.65
N GLY A 6 12.62 5.27 -2.54
CA GLY A 6 13.22 4.19 -3.34
C GLY A 6 12.83 2.76 -2.93
N THR A 7 11.97 2.60 -1.92
CA THR A 7 11.58 1.30 -1.38
C THR A 7 10.61 0.59 -2.31
N VAL A 8 10.99 -0.59 -2.81
CA VAL A 8 10.07 -1.48 -3.55
C VAL A 8 9.04 -2.05 -2.58
N LEU A 9 7.77 -1.83 -2.89
CA LEU A 9 6.66 -2.30 -2.07
C LEU A 9 6.04 -3.53 -2.70
N ARG A 10 5.76 -4.53 -1.87
CA ARG A 10 5.04 -5.74 -2.26
C ARG A 10 4.06 -6.17 -1.17
N LEU A 11 2.97 -6.80 -1.57
CA LEU A 11 2.08 -7.49 -0.64
C LEU A 11 2.82 -8.62 0.07
N ALA A 12 2.49 -8.87 1.33
CA ALA A 12 2.95 -10.05 2.04
C ALA A 12 2.37 -11.31 1.39
N GLU A 13 3.10 -12.43 1.43
CA GLU A 13 2.63 -13.70 0.84
C GLU A 13 1.32 -14.19 1.47
N ASP A 14 1.11 -13.87 2.75
CA ASP A 14 -0.11 -14.20 3.49
C ASP A 14 -1.21 -13.12 3.35
N ALA A 15 -0.99 -12.06 2.58
CA ALA A 15 -1.97 -10.98 2.40
C ALA A 15 -2.59 -11.04 1.01
N SER A 16 -3.92 -10.96 0.94
CA SER A 16 -4.64 -10.90 -0.33
C SER A 16 -5.61 -9.72 -0.33
N VAL A 17 -5.55 -8.90 -1.38
CA VAL A 17 -6.53 -7.82 -1.64
C VAL A 17 -7.71 -8.40 -2.40
N GLN A 18 -8.93 -8.08 -1.97
CA GLN A 18 -10.18 -8.49 -2.58
C GLN A 18 -11.09 -7.27 -2.74
N HIS A 19 -11.62 -7.03 -3.94
CA HIS A 19 -12.60 -5.98 -4.16
C HIS A 19 -14.00 -6.51 -3.83
N VAL A 20 -14.70 -5.85 -2.91
CA VAL A 20 -16.01 -6.26 -2.41
C VAL A 20 -16.96 -5.07 -2.48
N GLY A 21 -17.89 -5.11 -3.45
CA GLY A 21 -18.81 -3.99 -3.69
C GLY A 21 -18.06 -2.78 -4.24
N ASP A 22 -18.21 -1.63 -3.57
CA ASP A 22 -17.59 -0.35 -3.93
C ASP A 22 -16.29 -0.05 -3.16
N GLY A 23 -15.60 -1.07 -2.65
CA GLY A 23 -14.29 -0.88 -2.01
C GLY A 23 -13.46 -2.15 -1.90
N ALA A 24 -12.23 -2.03 -1.39
CA ALA A 24 -11.32 -3.15 -1.18
C ALA A 24 -11.21 -3.59 0.29
N VAL A 25 -11.02 -4.90 0.49
CA VAL A 25 -10.65 -5.52 1.75
C VAL A 25 -9.35 -6.30 1.61
N VAL A 26 -8.51 -6.25 2.63
CA VAL A 26 -7.30 -7.06 2.74
C VAL A 26 -7.57 -8.20 3.73
N LEU A 27 -7.37 -9.43 3.27
CA LEU A 27 -7.41 -10.63 4.10
C LEU A 27 -5.98 -11.07 4.42
N LEU A 28 -5.69 -11.21 5.71
CA LEU A 28 -4.48 -11.86 6.21
C LEU A 28 -4.75 -13.34 6.46
N ALA A 29 -4.25 -14.22 5.59
CA ALA A 29 -4.44 -15.67 5.69
C ALA A 29 -3.87 -16.26 6.99
N ARG A 30 -2.78 -15.68 7.53
CA ARG A 30 -2.15 -16.15 8.78
C ARG A 30 -3.04 -15.99 10.01
N SER A 31 -3.82 -14.92 10.09
CA SER A 31 -4.63 -14.56 11.27
C SER A 31 -6.14 -14.63 11.02
N GLY A 32 -6.56 -14.69 9.75
CA GLY A 32 -7.96 -14.57 9.35
C GLY A 32 -8.53 -13.16 9.52
N GLN A 33 -7.70 -12.16 9.78
CA GLN A 33 -8.14 -10.78 9.95
C GLN A 33 -8.44 -10.13 8.60
N LEU A 34 -9.52 -9.35 8.59
CA LEU A 34 -9.95 -8.55 7.46
C LEU A 34 -9.77 -7.08 7.79
N TYR A 35 -9.13 -6.34 6.90
CA TYR A 35 -8.98 -4.90 6.97
C TYR A 35 -9.75 -4.27 5.82
N THR A 36 -10.59 -3.28 6.11
CA THR A 36 -11.26 -2.48 5.09
C THR A 36 -10.35 -1.32 4.67
N CYS A 37 -10.15 -1.17 3.38
CA CYS A 37 -9.39 -0.08 2.79
C CYS A 37 -10.34 1.06 2.41
N ASN A 38 -9.86 2.30 2.58
CA ASN A 38 -10.49 3.45 1.93
C ASN A 38 -10.04 3.52 0.45
N GLY A 39 -10.71 4.34 -0.36
CA GLY A 39 -10.42 4.43 -1.81
C GLY A 39 -8.96 4.78 -2.13
N THR A 40 -8.31 5.60 -1.31
CA THR A 40 -6.89 5.94 -1.48
C THR A 40 -5.97 4.74 -1.20
N THR A 41 -6.25 3.99 -0.12
CA THR A 41 -5.48 2.78 0.22
C THR A 41 -5.68 1.69 -0.83
N GLU A 42 -6.89 1.56 -1.35
CA GLU A 42 -7.20 0.67 -2.46
C GLU A 42 -6.39 1.02 -3.70
N ALA A 43 -6.43 2.29 -4.14
CA ALA A 43 -5.68 2.75 -5.30
C ALA A 43 -4.16 2.61 -5.11
N PHE A 44 -3.68 2.73 -3.87
CA PHE A 44 -2.29 2.46 -3.51
C PHE A 44 -1.95 0.98 -3.63
N LEU A 45 -2.73 0.09 -3.00
CA LEU A 45 -2.52 -1.35 -3.02
C LEU A 45 -2.62 -1.93 -4.43
N ASP A 46 -3.51 -1.40 -5.27
CA ASP A 46 -3.65 -1.79 -6.68
C ASP A 46 -2.38 -1.49 -7.51
N LYS A 47 -1.60 -0.49 -7.07
CA LYS A 47 -0.31 -0.13 -7.70
C LYS A 47 0.88 -0.89 -7.10
N VAL A 48 0.72 -1.55 -5.96
CA VAL A 48 1.75 -2.35 -5.30
C VAL A 48 1.82 -3.73 -5.97
N ASP A 49 2.68 -3.84 -6.98
CA ASP A 49 2.90 -5.05 -7.78
C ASP A 49 4.15 -5.84 -7.38
N GLY A 50 4.92 -5.35 -6.41
CA GLY A 50 6.20 -5.94 -6.01
C GLY A 50 7.38 -5.59 -6.90
N ALA A 51 7.19 -4.78 -7.94
CA ALA A 51 8.23 -4.26 -8.80
C ALA A 51 8.41 -2.74 -8.65
N ARG A 52 7.33 -2.01 -8.38
CA ARG A 52 7.33 -0.55 -8.21
C ARG A 52 7.79 -0.14 -6.83
N ASN A 53 8.53 0.96 -6.79
CA ASN A 53 8.88 1.63 -5.54
C ASN A 53 7.82 2.65 -5.11
N LEU A 54 7.93 3.11 -3.86
CA LEU A 54 7.01 4.09 -3.30
C LEU A 54 6.92 5.35 -4.17
N ASP A 55 8.05 5.89 -4.64
CA ASP A 55 8.09 7.11 -5.46
C ASP A 55 7.28 6.96 -6.76
N GLN A 56 7.43 5.82 -7.44
CA GLN A 56 6.67 5.49 -8.65
C GLN A 56 5.17 5.34 -8.38
N ILE A 57 4.81 4.74 -7.23
CA ILE A 57 3.41 4.59 -6.83
C ILE A 57 2.81 5.96 -6.51
N VAL A 58 3.55 6.80 -5.78
CA VAL A 58 3.15 8.17 -5.43
C VAL A 58 2.98 9.01 -6.70
N ASP A 59 3.88 8.92 -7.69
CA ASP A 59 3.73 9.64 -8.96
C ASP A 59 2.43 9.28 -9.69
N LEU A 60 2.10 7.98 -9.76
CA LEU A 60 0.86 7.51 -10.38
C LEU A 60 -0.38 7.99 -9.61
N LEU A 61 -0.33 8.01 -8.28
CA LEU A 61 -1.43 8.51 -7.46
C LEU A 61 -1.56 10.03 -7.53
N CYS A 62 -0.45 10.77 -7.64
CA CYS A 62 -0.47 12.21 -7.86
C CYS A 62 -1.19 12.57 -9.16
N GLU A 63 -0.92 11.83 -10.23
CA GLU A 63 -1.61 12.00 -11.51
C GLU A 63 -3.10 11.63 -11.42
N GLU A 64 -3.45 10.55 -10.70
CA GLU A 64 -4.82 10.08 -10.59
C GLU A 64 -5.71 10.95 -9.69
N PHE A 65 -5.17 11.43 -8.57
CA PHE A 65 -5.91 12.20 -7.57
C PHE A 65 -5.69 13.72 -7.68
N GLU A 66 -4.83 14.18 -8.59
CA GLU A 66 -4.45 15.59 -8.77
C GLU A 66 -3.95 16.25 -7.47
N VAL A 67 -3.13 15.53 -6.69
CA VAL A 67 -2.61 15.96 -5.37
C VAL A 67 -1.12 16.28 -5.44
N ASP A 68 -0.66 17.18 -4.56
CA ASP A 68 0.75 17.51 -4.38
C ASP A 68 1.59 16.29 -3.94
N LYS A 69 2.70 16.07 -4.63
CA LYS A 69 3.63 14.95 -4.39
C LYS A 69 4.25 14.97 -3.01
N GLY A 70 4.61 16.14 -2.47
CA GLY A 70 5.24 16.24 -1.16
C GLY A 70 4.29 15.79 -0.04
N THR A 71 3.03 16.18 -0.13
CA THR A 71 1.99 15.77 0.83
C THR A 71 1.66 14.28 0.68
N LEU A 72 1.54 13.80 -0.55
CA LEU A 72 1.18 12.41 -0.83
C LEU A 72 2.31 11.44 -0.46
N ASP A 73 3.57 11.80 -0.68
CA ASP A 73 4.73 10.98 -0.28
C ASP A 73 4.76 10.75 1.24
N GLN A 74 4.52 11.81 2.02
CA GLN A 74 4.44 11.70 3.48
C GLN A 74 3.29 10.81 3.95
N ASP A 75 2.11 10.97 3.35
CA ASP A 75 0.92 10.18 3.69
C ASP A 75 1.10 8.70 3.30
N MET A 76 1.60 8.44 2.08
CA MET A 76 1.85 7.08 1.58
C MET A 76 2.99 6.39 2.33
N ALA A 77 4.04 7.11 2.74
CA ALA A 77 5.11 6.54 3.57
C ALA A 77 4.60 6.14 4.96
N ALA A 78 3.75 6.97 5.58
CA ALA A 78 3.10 6.66 6.86
C ALA A 78 2.15 5.47 6.73
N LEU A 79 1.34 5.44 5.67
CA LEU A 79 0.43 4.34 5.35
C LEU A 79 1.20 3.02 5.15
N ALA A 80 2.23 3.03 4.29
CA ALA A 80 3.06 1.85 4.04
C ALA A 80 3.70 1.32 5.33
N THR A 81 4.17 2.21 6.20
CA THR A 81 4.72 1.83 7.50
C THR A 81 3.67 1.15 8.39
N GLY A 82 2.45 1.67 8.42
CA GLY A 82 1.32 1.03 9.13
C GLY A 82 1.00 -0.35 8.57
N LEU A 83 0.88 -0.46 7.25
CA LEU A 83 0.58 -1.72 6.57
C LEU A 83 1.66 -2.80 6.78
N ILE A 84 2.94 -2.42 6.85
CA ILE A 84 4.03 -3.34 7.18
C ILE A 84 3.93 -3.78 8.65
N SER A 85 3.59 -2.87 9.56
CA SER A 85 3.40 -3.19 10.98
C SER A 85 2.24 -4.16 11.20
N GLU A 86 1.16 -4.02 10.43
CA GLU A 86 0.03 -4.96 10.40
C GLU A 86 0.37 -6.26 9.63
N GLY A 87 1.52 -6.30 8.94
CA GLY A 87 1.98 -7.42 8.12
C GLY A 87 1.15 -7.66 6.86
N ILE A 88 0.54 -6.61 6.32
CA ILE A 88 -0.16 -6.59 5.02
C ILE A 88 0.85 -6.43 3.88
N LEU A 89 1.79 -5.51 4.05
CA LEU A 89 2.92 -5.34 3.14
C LEU A 89 4.14 -6.10 3.68
N ALA A 90 4.93 -6.66 2.78
CA ALA A 90 6.20 -7.26 3.17
C ALA A 90 7.22 -6.17 3.52
N ALA A 91 8.07 -6.44 4.50
CA ALA A 91 9.19 -5.57 4.78
C ALA A 91 10.14 -5.52 3.56
N PRO A 92 10.58 -4.34 3.14
CA PRO A 92 11.56 -4.22 2.07
C PRO A 92 12.87 -4.91 2.45
N GLY A 93 13.37 -5.76 1.55
CA GLY A 93 14.60 -6.53 1.74
C GLY A 93 14.43 -7.93 2.34
N ALA A 94 13.19 -8.43 2.49
CA ALA A 94 12.92 -9.83 2.85
C ALA A 94 12.99 -10.79 1.65
#